data_AF-A0A3M0YVK8-F1
#
_entry.id   AF-A0A3M0YVK8-F1
#
_cell.length_a   1.000
_cell.length_b   1.000
_cell.length_c   1.000
_cell.angle_alpha   90.00
_cell.angle_beta   90.00
_cell.angle_gamma   90.00
#
_symmetry.space_group_name_H-M   'P 1'
#
loop_
_entity.id
_entity.type
_entity.pdbx_description
1 polymer ?
#
loop_
_entity_poly.entity_id
_entity_poly.type
_entity_poly.pdbx_seq_one_letter_code
_entity_poly.pdbx_strand_id
1 'polypeptide(L)'
;MGLFKKGSKLYSIFHLKCPRCAEGDLFETPTFSFRKPFYMPQHCPKCGQPYFLEPGFYYGAMFISYIWTGWVSLFFVGILIWGFG
;
A
#
# COMPACT_ATOMS: atom_id res chain seq x y z
N MET A 1 -7.90 21.18 -10.86
CA MET A 1 -7.62 21.04 -9.41
C MET A 1 -7.65 19.56 -9.05
N GLY A 2 -6.51 18.98 -8.66
CA GLY A 2 -6.38 17.55 -8.41
C GLY A 2 -7.31 17.06 -7.29
N LEU A 3 -7.97 15.92 -7.55
CA LEU A 3 -9.08 15.36 -6.76
C LEU A 3 -8.71 14.95 -5.32
N PHE A 4 -7.42 15.03 -4.93
CA PHE A 4 -6.93 14.65 -3.61
C PHE A 4 -6.16 15.79 -2.96
N LYS A 5 -6.71 16.33 -1.87
CA LYS A 5 -6.11 17.42 -1.09
C LYS A 5 -4.83 16.90 -0.40
N LYS A 6 -3.71 17.64 -0.53
CA LYS A 6 -2.46 17.43 0.22
C LYS A 6 -2.81 17.38 1.72
N GLY A 7 -2.51 16.28 2.40
CA GLY A 7 -2.89 16.02 3.80
C GLY A 7 -3.95 14.93 4.01
N SER A 8 -4.59 14.42 2.95
CA SER A 8 -5.45 13.24 3.05
C SER A 8 -4.62 11.93 3.02
N LYS A 9 -5.04 10.92 3.79
CA LYS A 9 -4.39 9.59 3.79
C LYS A 9 -4.39 8.95 2.40
N LEU A 10 -5.45 9.19 1.62
CA LEU A 10 -5.59 8.71 0.25
C LEU A 10 -4.50 9.27 -0.67
N TYR A 11 -4.17 10.56 -0.54
CA TYR A 11 -3.08 11.17 -1.30
C TYR A 11 -1.74 10.46 -1.04
N SER A 12 -1.44 10.14 0.22
CA SER A 12 -0.22 9.41 0.58
C SER A 12 -0.16 8.01 -0.03
N ILE A 13 -1.30 7.31 -0.09
CA ILE A 13 -1.41 5.95 -0.65
C ILE A 13 -1.20 5.98 -2.17
N PHE A 14 -1.89 6.85 -2.90
CA PHE A 14 -1.81 6.90 -4.36
C PHE A 14 -0.46 7.40 -4.88
N HIS A 15 0.17 8.36 -4.18
CA HIS A 15 1.46 8.91 -4.59
C HIS A 15 2.66 8.21 -3.95
N LEU A 16 2.45 7.12 -3.19
CA LEU A 16 3.51 6.40 -2.48
C LEU A 16 4.39 7.37 -1.65
N LYS A 17 3.73 8.26 -0.92
CA LYS A 17 4.37 9.25 -0.05
C LYS A 17 4.21 8.86 1.42
N CYS A 18 5.09 9.38 2.27
CA CYS A 18 5.02 9.16 3.70
C CYS A 18 3.62 9.52 4.26
N PRO A 19 2.99 8.65 5.07
CA PRO A 19 1.64 8.86 5.59
C PRO A 19 1.53 9.96 6.66
N ARG A 20 2.67 10.47 7.13
CA ARG A 20 2.76 11.56 8.12
C ARG A 20 3.03 12.91 7.45
N CYS A 21 4.06 13.01 6.62
CA CYS A 21 4.46 14.28 6.00
C CYS A 21 3.96 14.47 4.55
N ALA A 22 3.50 13.41 3.86
CA ALA A 22 3.03 13.43 2.48
C ALA A 22 4.04 13.98 1.43
N GLU A 23 5.30 14.18 1.82
CA GLU A 23 6.35 14.77 0.97
C GLU A 23 7.50 13.82 0.72
N GLY A 24 7.92 13.06 1.74
CA GLY A 24 8.96 12.05 1.60
C GLY A 24 8.49 10.87 0.75
N ASP A 25 9.36 10.41 -0.15
CA ASP A 25 9.13 9.20 -0.94
C ASP A 25 9.19 7.96 -0.05
N LEU A 26 8.23 7.06 -0.26
CA LEU A 26 8.12 5.80 0.46
C LEU A 26 9.14 4.78 -0.04
N PHE A 27 9.44 4.79 -1.35
CA PHE A 27 10.40 3.92 -2.01
C PHE A 27 11.53 4.75 -2.61
N GLU A 28 12.75 4.21 -2.62
CA GLU A 28 13.91 4.90 -3.20
C GLU A 28 13.91 4.92 -4.74
N THR A 29 13.21 3.97 -5.35
CA THR A 29 13.11 3.84 -6.81
C THR A 29 11.69 4.13 -7.30
N PRO A 30 11.54 4.69 -8.52
CA PRO A 30 10.22 4.86 -9.12
C PRO A 30 9.61 3.50 -9.44
N THR A 31 8.28 3.42 -9.49
CA THR A 31 7.50 2.18 -9.69
C THR A 31 7.91 1.39 -10.94
N PHE A 32 8.51 2.03 -11.94
CA PHE A 32 8.95 1.40 -13.18
C PHE A 32 10.44 1.00 -13.21
N SER A 33 11.17 1.13 -12.10
CA SER A 33 12.58 0.76 -12.01
C SER A 33 12.76 -0.64 -11.40
N PHE A 34 13.32 -1.55 -12.18
CA PHE A 34 13.51 -2.95 -11.80
C PHE A 34 14.74 -3.21 -10.91
N ARG A 35 15.55 -2.18 -10.63
CA ARG A 35 16.80 -2.38 -9.86
C ARG A 35 16.53 -2.72 -8.39
N LYS A 36 15.58 -2.03 -7.74
CA LYS A 36 15.25 -2.19 -6.31
C LYS A 36 13.79 -1.82 -6.00
N PRO A 37 12.80 -2.46 -6.64
CA PRO A 37 11.39 -2.05 -6.59
C PRO A 37 10.74 -2.13 -5.19
N PHE A 38 11.32 -2.90 -4.27
CA PHE A 38 10.78 -3.13 -2.93
C PHE A 38 11.67 -2.58 -1.82
N TYR A 39 12.73 -1.83 -2.16
CA TYR A 39 13.59 -1.27 -1.13
C TYR A 39 12.92 -0.04 -0.52
N MET A 40 12.65 -0.15 0.78
CA MET A 40 12.07 0.89 1.60
C MET A 40 13.15 1.36 2.60
N PRO A 41 13.42 2.67 2.69
CA PRO A 41 14.31 3.19 3.73
C PRO A 41 13.73 2.91 5.12
N GLN A 42 14.58 2.85 6.14
CA GLN A 42 14.13 2.61 7.54
C GLN A 42 13.37 3.81 8.11
N HIS A 43 13.78 5.02 7.73
CA HIS A 43 13.23 6.28 8.22
C HIS A 43 12.87 7.20 7.05
N CYS A 44 11.84 8.03 7.25
CA CYS A 44 11.45 9.03 6.28
C CYS A 44 12.54 10.11 6.13
N PRO A 45 13.01 10.43 4.91
CA PRO A 45 14.07 11.41 4.68
C PRO A 45 13.65 12.87 4.98
N LYS A 46 12.35 13.13 5.19
CA LYS A 46 11.82 14.48 5.46
C LYS A 46 11.42 14.70 6.92
N CYS A 47 10.74 13.73 7.53
CA CYS A 47 10.22 13.88 8.89
C CYS A 47 10.84 12.92 9.93
N GLY A 48 11.74 12.02 9.52
CA GLY A 48 12.40 11.07 10.42
C GLY A 48 11.49 9.97 10.99
N GLN A 49 10.22 9.90 10.58
CA GLN A 49 9.31 8.84 11.00
C GLN A 49 9.86 7.47 10.60
N PRO A 50 9.94 6.49 11.52
CA PRO A 50 10.26 5.11 11.15
C PRO A 50 9.13 4.55 10.27
N TYR A 51 9.48 3.97 9.13
CA TYR A 51 8.49 3.36 8.24
C TYR A 51 7.97 2.04 8.81
N PHE A 52 8.84 1.30 9.52
CA PHE A 52 8.47 0.13 10.31
C PHE A 52 8.16 0.56 11.74
N LEU A 53 6.87 0.69 12.08
CA LEU A 53 6.45 1.05 13.44
C LEU A 53 6.68 -0.11 14.43
N GLU A 54 6.21 -1.31 14.08
CA GLU A 54 6.46 -2.54 14.85
C GLU A 54 7.03 -3.66 13.98
N PRO A 55 7.98 -4.46 14.49
CA PRO A 55 8.38 -5.70 13.83
C PRO A 55 7.15 -6.62 13.72
N GLY A 56 6.80 -7.04 12.51
CA GLY A 56 5.65 -7.92 12.26
C GLY A 56 4.37 -7.21 11.78
N PHE A 57 4.28 -5.88 11.85
CA PHE A 57 3.08 -5.12 11.41
C PHE A 57 2.69 -5.46 9.96
N TYR A 58 3.66 -5.45 9.05
CA TYR A 58 3.44 -5.77 7.64
C TYR A 58 3.07 -7.23 7.39
N TYR A 59 3.57 -8.16 8.21
CA TYR A 59 3.17 -9.57 8.12
C TYR A 59 1.70 -9.73 8.52
N GLY A 60 1.26 -9.09 9.61
CA GLY A 60 -0.16 -9.08 10.00
C GLY A 60 -1.06 -8.46 8.93
N ALA A 61 -0.67 -7.31 8.37
CA ALA A 61 -1.40 -6.66 7.30
C ALA A 61 -1.51 -7.53 6.03
N MET A 62 -0.46 -8.30 5.71
CA MET A 62 -0.46 -9.25 4.60
C MET A 62 -1.50 -10.36 4.81
N PHE A 63 -1.56 -10.99 5.99
CA PHE A 63 -2.52 -12.05 6.27
C PHE A 63 -3.97 -11.57 6.12
N ILE A 64 -4.29 -10.41 6.68
CA ILE A 64 -5.63 -9.82 6.56
C ILE A 64 -5.98 -9.55 5.09
N SER A 65 -5.03 -8.99 4.34
CA SER A 65 -5.20 -8.70 2.91
C SER A 65 -5.43 -9.96 2.08
N TYR A 66 -4.74 -11.05 2.40
CA TYR A 66 -4.92 -12.35 1.74
C TYR A 66 -6.30 -12.96 2.02
N ILE A 67 -6.74 -12.95 3.28
CA ILE A 67 -8.06 -13.48 3.66
C ILE A 67 -9.15 -12.69 2.94
N TRP A 68 -9.06 -11.35 2.96
CA TRP A 68 -10.04 -10.49 2.30
C TRP A 68 -10.10 -10.73 0.79
N THR A 69 -8.94 -10.73 0.13
CA THR A 69 -8.87 -10.94 -1.32
C THR A 69 -9.34 -12.34 -1.71
N GLY A 70 -8.97 -13.35 -0.93
CA GLY A 70 -9.42 -14.73 -1.14
C GLY A 70 -10.92 -14.88 -0.98
N TRP A 71 -11.53 -14.21 0.00
CA TRP A 71 -12.98 -14.26 0.17
C TRP A 71 -13.72 -13.59 -0.99
N VAL A 72 -13.24 -12.41 -1.41
CA VAL A 72 -13.80 -11.68 -2.55
C VAL A 72 -13.69 -12.51 -3.84
N SER A 73 -12.55 -13.17 -4.07
CA SER A 73 -12.37 -13.99 -5.28
C SER A 73 -13.25 -15.23 -5.26
N LEU A 74 -13.36 -15.93 -4.13
CA LEU A 74 -14.25 -17.10 -3.99
C LEU A 74 -15.71 -16.71 -4.16
N PHE A 75 -16.13 -15.58 -3.59
CA PHE A 75 -17.49 -15.07 -3.74
C PHE A 75 -17.80 -14.72 -5.21
N PHE A 76 -16.87 -14.04 -5.89
CA PHE A 76 -17.01 -13.68 -7.29
C PHE A 76 -17.10 -14.91 -8.20
N VAL A 77 -16.23 -15.90 -7.99
CA VAL A 77 -16.26 -17.17 -8.74
C VAL A 77 -17.53 -17.96 -8.45
N GLY A 78 -17.99 -18.00 -7.19
CA GLY A 78 -19.24 -18.67 -6.81
C GLY A 78 -20.47 -18.07 -7.51
N ILE A 79 -20.56 -16.73 -7.59
CA ILE A 79 -21.63 -16.04 -8.34
C ILE A 79 -21.56 -16.38 -9.83
N LEU A 80 -20.36 -16.37 -10.42
CA LEU A 80 -20.21 -16.67 -11.85
C LEU A 80 -20.63 -18.11 -12.18
N ILE A 81 -20.26 -19.08 -11.34
CA ILE A 81 -20.64 -20.49 -11.54
C ILE A 81 -22.15 -20.67 -11.44
N TRP A 82 -22.82 -19.99 -10.50
CA TRP A 82 -24.26 -20.16 -10.30
C TRP A 82 -25.14 -19.32 -11.24
N GLY A 83 -24.59 -18.23 -11.78
CA GLY A 83 -25.31 -17.31 -12.69
C GLY A 83 -25.10 -17.57 -14.18
N PHE A 84 -23.99 -18.20 -14.58
CA PHE A 84 -23.68 -18.57 -15.98
C PHE A 84 -23.74 -20.09 -16.24
N GLY A 85 -24.23 -20.88 -15.27
CA GLY A 85 -24.44 -22.32 -15.36
C GLY A 85 -25.91 -22.70 -15.41
#